data_AF-L7U7Z4-F1
#
_entry.id   AF-L7U7Z4-F1
#
_cell.length_a   1.000
_cell.length_b   1.000
_cell.length_c   1.000
_cell.angle_alpha   90.00
_cell.angle_beta   90.00
_cell.angle_gamma   90.00
#
_symmetry.space_group_name_H-M   'P 1'
#
loop_
_entity.id
_entity.type
_entity.pdbx_description
1 polymer ?
#
loop_
_entity_poly.entity_id
_entity_poly.type
_entity_poly.pdbx_seq_one_letter_code
_entity_poly.pdbx_strand_id
1 'polypeptide(L)'
;MRLDISVPPPGTGEAGDEGLLRRRGSGLKGASADPSARGWLPLTCLPRPLSRHGDCRAHRFATLGWVWRSRSVSRRRMMMLRVPESEVAVGEGVALEVRESLPWDRRAELGGLAAFSQTCRDVLLRPVSTFERMKPEESVGGSLLFALLCYAVACFPTCGLYFLLESLRDGDTWNLGRRYFGARDSEVRSFIIYLGLSPLVLPVVTLVAAGLDHALLRGGGSARSFHTTLRGHVLSLAPCLVGLLPCFSLPVIPLWCLGLRIVAHRKLHRVSWTHAMFGSLGFPIAVVVGWFLFISIVLMAFLLDPIGGSLDNDYRDYDGDGVSDTG
;
A
#
# COMPACT_ATOMS: atom_id res chain seq x y z
N MET A 1 -2.33 -9.66 48.42
CA MET A 1 -1.94 -8.55 47.54
C MET A 1 -3.23 -7.90 47.04
N ARG A 2 -3.72 -6.87 47.76
CA ARG A 2 -4.95 -6.12 47.42
C ARG A 2 -4.52 -4.89 46.62
N LEU A 3 -5.05 -4.75 45.42
CA LEU A 3 -4.87 -3.57 44.57
C LEU A 3 -6.02 -2.61 44.87
N ASP A 4 -5.73 -1.56 45.63
CA ASP A 4 -6.60 -0.40 45.78
C ASP A 4 -6.48 0.47 44.53
N ILE A 5 -7.54 0.50 43.72
CA ILE A 5 -7.67 1.40 42.58
C ILE A 5 -8.36 2.67 43.09
N SER A 6 -7.56 3.71 43.30
CA SER A 6 -8.05 5.05 43.64
C SER A 6 -8.61 5.71 42.37
N VAL A 7 -9.93 5.91 42.33
CA VAL A 7 -10.64 6.65 41.28
C VAL A 7 -10.67 8.14 41.67
N PRO A 8 -10.15 9.06 40.84
CA PRO A 8 -10.26 10.49 41.11
C PRO A 8 -11.68 11.01 40.83
N PRO A 9 -12.16 12.02 41.59
CA PRO A 9 -13.48 12.59 41.40
C PRO A 9 -13.59 13.42 40.11
N PRO A 10 -14.79 13.55 39.53
CA PRO A 10 -15.03 14.37 38.34
C PRO A 10 -14.89 15.85 38.69
N GLY A 11 -13.93 16.50 38.03
CA GLY A 11 -13.73 17.95 38.11
C GLY A 11 -14.86 18.71 37.43
N THR A 12 -15.57 19.50 38.23
CA THR A 12 -16.46 20.58 37.82
C THR A 12 -15.66 21.84 37.51
N GLY A 13 -15.90 22.47 36.37
CA GLY A 13 -15.39 23.79 36.01
C GLY A 13 -15.11 23.88 34.50
N GLU A 14 -15.46 24.91 33.75
CA GLU A 14 -16.10 26.18 34.04
C GLU A 14 -16.82 26.64 32.77
N ALA A 15 -17.95 27.32 32.96
CA ALA A 15 -18.56 28.18 31.98
C ALA A 15 -17.74 29.48 31.88
N GLY A 16 -17.46 29.98 30.68
CA GLY A 16 -16.79 31.27 30.53
C GLY A 16 -16.56 31.68 29.07
N ASP A 17 -17.11 32.84 28.72
CA ASP A 17 -16.84 33.69 27.56
C ASP A 17 -17.40 33.31 26.17
N GLU A 18 -18.72 33.46 26.06
CA GLU A 18 -19.31 34.07 24.86
C GLU A 18 -19.34 35.60 25.00
N GLY A 19 -18.58 36.32 24.18
CA GLY A 19 -18.80 37.76 24.01
C GLY A 19 -17.65 38.55 23.39
N LEU A 20 -18.00 39.38 22.40
CA LEU A 20 -17.23 40.53 21.85
C LEU A 20 -16.03 40.16 20.94
N LEU A 21 -15.89 40.53 19.66
CA LEU A 21 -16.28 41.69 18.82
C LEU A 21 -16.19 41.20 17.35
N ARG A 22 -17.08 41.45 16.37
CA ARG A 22 -17.68 42.68 15.83
C ARG A 22 -16.69 43.83 15.54
N ARG A 23 -16.03 43.84 14.37
CA ARG A 23 -16.05 44.99 13.40
C ARG A 23 -15.03 44.90 12.25
N ARG A 24 -15.51 45.34 11.06
CA ARG A 24 -14.84 46.06 9.94
C ARG A 24 -13.81 45.29 9.11
N GLY A 25 -13.77 45.38 7.78
CA GLY A 25 -14.48 46.21 6.79
C GLY A 25 -14.37 45.52 5.42
N SER A 26 -15.40 45.55 4.57
CA SER A 26 -15.77 46.63 3.65
C SER A 26 -14.65 47.04 2.67
N GLY A 27 -14.80 46.58 1.43
CA GLY A 27 -14.52 47.38 0.24
C GLY A 27 -13.16 47.18 -0.39
N LEU A 28 -13.15 46.56 -1.57
CA LEU A 28 -12.57 47.18 -2.77
C LEU A 28 -13.19 46.51 -4.00
N LYS A 29 -14.15 47.23 -4.57
CA LYS A 29 -14.64 47.06 -5.94
C LYS A 29 -13.59 47.64 -6.90
N GLY A 30 -13.41 46.97 -8.03
CA GLY A 30 -13.16 47.64 -9.31
C GLY A 30 -11.71 47.74 -9.75
N ALA A 31 -11.35 46.91 -10.73
CA ALA A 31 -10.59 47.37 -11.89
C ALA A 31 -10.86 46.42 -13.06
N SER A 32 -11.67 46.91 -13.98
CA SER A 32 -11.98 46.35 -15.29
C SER A 32 -11.05 47.02 -16.33
N ALA A 33 -10.72 46.27 -17.38
CA ALA A 33 -10.15 46.69 -18.67
C ALA A 33 -8.64 47.04 -18.69
N ASP A 34 -7.86 46.27 -19.48
CA ASP A 34 -7.56 46.64 -20.88
C ASP A 34 -6.81 45.49 -21.61
N PRO A 35 -7.28 45.03 -22.79
CA PRO A 35 -6.60 44.07 -23.63
C PRO A 35 -5.96 44.75 -24.87
N SER A 36 -4.71 45.23 -24.82
CA SER A 36 -3.90 45.42 -26.04
C SER A 36 -2.46 45.84 -25.79
N ALA A 37 -1.53 44.88 -25.85
CA ALA A 37 -0.13 45.12 -26.20
C ALA A 37 0.48 43.77 -26.64
N ARG A 38 0.39 43.39 -27.91
CA ARG A 38 1.41 43.67 -28.96
C ARG A 38 2.82 43.80 -28.38
N GLY A 39 3.55 42.69 -28.40
CA GLY A 39 4.98 42.63 -28.18
C GLY A 39 5.56 41.43 -28.92
N TRP A 40 5.76 41.58 -30.23
CA TRP A 40 6.60 40.71 -31.04
C TRP A 40 8.06 40.97 -30.69
N LEU A 41 8.82 39.94 -30.30
CA LEU A 41 10.29 39.94 -30.29
C LEU A 41 10.83 38.48 -30.27
N PRO A 42 12.08 38.23 -30.69
CA PRO A 42 12.34 37.58 -31.98
C PRO A 42 12.93 36.17 -31.91
N LEU A 43 12.79 35.48 -33.03
CA LEU A 43 13.55 34.29 -33.44
C LEU A 43 15.05 34.62 -33.59
N THR A 44 15.87 34.14 -32.66
CA THR A 44 17.34 34.01 -32.75
C THR A 44 17.76 33.12 -31.56
N CYS A 45 18.62 32.11 -31.58
CA CYS A 45 19.53 31.53 -32.55
C CYS A 45 19.68 30.03 -32.21
N LEU A 46 19.56 29.18 -33.23
CA LEU A 46 20.08 27.81 -33.23
C LEU A 46 21.60 27.85 -33.45
N PRO A 47 22.40 27.04 -32.74
CA PRO A 47 23.63 26.53 -33.29
C PRO A 47 23.40 25.14 -33.89
N ARG A 48 23.58 25.04 -35.22
CA ARG A 48 24.00 23.80 -35.89
C ARG A 48 25.38 23.39 -35.37
N PRO A 49 25.66 22.08 -35.36
CA PRO A 49 26.82 21.63 -36.13
C PRO A 49 26.45 20.54 -37.15
N LEU A 50 26.77 20.85 -38.41
CA LEU A 50 27.29 19.91 -39.42
C LEU A 50 28.61 19.30 -38.88
N SER A 51 29.10 18.11 -39.21
CA SER A 51 28.84 17.13 -40.27
C SER A 51 29.71 15.88 -40.01
N ARG A 52 29.29 14.72 -40.56
CA ARG A 52 30.09 13.61 -41.14
C ARG A 52 31.11 12.91 -40.21
N HIS A 53 31.37 11.61 -40.25
CA HIS A 53 31.16 10.51 -41.19
C HIS A 53 31.38 9.22 -40.38
N GLY A 54 30.73 8.10 -40.76
CA GLY A 54 31.15 6.78 -40.29
C GLY A 54 30.01 5.78 -40.18
N ASP A 55 29.67 5.16 -41.31
CA ASP A 55 28.89 3.92 -41.35
C ASP A 55 29.51 2.84 -40.47
N CYS A 56 28.68 2.14 -39.68
CA CYS A 56 28.82 0.70 -39.51
C CYS A 56 27.47 0.08 -39.14
N ARG A 57 26.95 -0.61 -40.14
CA ARG A 57 25.73 -1.40 -40.16
C ARG A 57 25.99 -2.70 -39.37
N ALA A 58 25.35 -2.89 -38.22
CA ALA A 58 25.32 -4.20 -37.55
C ALA A 58 24.02 -4.40 -36.75
N HIS A 59 23.19 -5.29 -37.30
CA HIS A 59 22.19 -6.16 -36.68
C HIS A 59 21.27 -5.62 -35.57
N ARG A 60 20.00 -5.49 -35.98
CA ARG A 60 18.82 -5.49 -35.12
C ARG A 60 18.78 -6.79 -34.30
N PHE A 61 18.98 -6.67 -32.99
CA PHE A 61 18.26 -7.49 -32.02
C PHE A 61 17.51 -6.53 -31.11
N ALA A 62 16.18 -6.53 -31.27
CA ALA A 62 15.27 -5.80 -30.43
C ALA A 62 15.18 -6.49 -29.06
N THR A 63 16.08 -6.13 -28.16
CA THR A 63 15.89 -6.34 -26.72
C THR A 63 15.13 -5.13 -26.19
N LEU A 64 13.95 -5.39 -25.61
CA LEU A 64 13.16 -4.45 -24.83
C LEU A 64 13.92 -4.09 -23.54
N GLY A 65 15.00 -3.33 -23.70
CA GLY A 65 15.72 -2.71 -22.60
C GLY A 65 14.97 -1.46 -22.16
N TRP A 66 14.34 -1.53 -20.99
CA TRP A 66 13.88 -0.35 -20.25
C TRP A 66 15.09 0.49 -19.85
N VAL A 67 15.57 1.33 -20.77
CA VAL A 67 16.66 2.27 -20.52
C VAL A 67 16.12 3.40 -19.64
N TRP A 68 16.33 3.27 -18.34
CA TRP A 68 16.19 4.35 -17.37
C TRP A 68 17.26 5.41 -17.66
N ARG A 69 16.92 6.36 -18.54
CA ARG A 69 17.78 7.50 -18.90
C ARG A 69 17.88 8.44 -17.70
N SER A 70 18.90 8.23 -16.86
CA SER A 70 19.28 9.18 -15.81
C SER A 70 19.67 10.49 -16.48
N ARG A 71 18.88 11.55 -16.27
CA ARG A 71 19.32 12.91 -16.63
C ARG A 71 20.42 13.27 -15.64
N SER A 72 21.67 13.16 -16.08
CA SER A 72 22.82 13.75 -15.41
C SER A 72 22.57 15.25 -15.28
N VAL A 73 22.30 15.70 -14.06
CA VAL A 73 22.25 17.12 -13.70
C VAL A 73 23.63 17.70 -14.03
N SER A 74 23.69 18.55 -15.04
CA SER A 74 24.87 19.34 -15.36
C SER A 74 25.34 20.06 -14.10
N ARG A 75 26.57 19.76 -13.65
CA ARG A 75 27.32 20.59 -12.71
C ARG A 75 27.46 21.98 -13.33
N ARG A 76 26.53 22.89 -13.03
CA ARG A 76 26.78 24.31 -13.18
C ARG A 76 27.84 24.67 -12.13
N ARG A 77 28.98 25.18 -12.60
CA ARG A 77 29.96 25.90 -11.78
C ARG A 77 29.18 26.94 -10.95
N MET A 78 29.08 26.70 -9.66
CA MET A 78 28.74 27.75 -8.70
C MET A 78 29.91 28.74 -8.69
N MET A 79 29.70 29.90 -9.30
CA MET A 79 30.48 31.08 -8.96
C MET A 79 30.14 31.42 -7.51
N MET A 80 31.11 31.26 -6.62
CA MET A 80 31.05 31.78 -5.26
C MET A 80 31.05 33.31 -5.34
N LEU A 81 29.88 33.91 -5.36
CA LEU A 81 29.72 35.31 -5.00
C LEU A 81 29.87 35.37 -3.48
N ARG A 82 31.00 35.95 -3.06
CA ARG A 82 31.32 36.24 -1.67
C ARG A 82 30.33 37.31 -1.20
N VAL A 83 29.24 36.88 -0.56
CA VAL A 83 28.29 37.76 0.11
C VAL A 83 29.00 38.32 1.35
N PRO A 84 29.02 39.65 1.55
CA PRO A 84 29.68 40.26 2.70
C PRO A 84 29.03 39.83 4.02
N GLU A 85 29.85 39.28 4.90
CA GLU A 85 29.54 38.96 6.30
C GLU A 85 29.49 40.25 7.13
N SER A 86 28.33 40.91 7.18
CA SER A 86 28.04 41.84 8.26
C SER A 86 26.53 41.98 8.44
N GLU A 87 26.06 41.59 9.61
CA GLU A 87 24.70 41.77 10.14
C GLU A 87 23.56 40.99 9.47
N VAL A 88 23.40 39.72 9.86
CA VAL A 88 22.06 39.18 10.12
C VAL A 88 22.09 38.44 11.44
N ALA A 89 21.66 39.16 12.48
CA ALA A 89 21.34 38.62 13.78
C ALA A 89 20.19 37.60 13.68
N VAL A 90 20.36 36.48 14.39
CA VAL A 90 19.31 35.72 15.11
C VAL A 90 17.94 35.70 14.43
N GLY A 91 17.87 34.84 13.41
CA GLY A 91 16.63 34.41 12.79
C GLY A 91 16.85 33.00 12.25
N GLU A 92 17.27 32.08 13.12
CA GLU A 92 17.37 30.63 12.85
C GLU A 92 15.95 30.06 12.74
N GLY A 93 15.17 30.62 11.81
CA GLY A 93 13.96 30.04 11.29
C GLY A 93 14.40 28.79 10.54
N VAL A 94 14.34 27.67 11.24
CA VAL A 94 14.31 26.32 10.67
C VAL A 94 13.49 26.43 9.40
N ALA A 95 14.15 26.34 8.24
CA ALA A 95 13.48 26.14 6.97
C ALA A 95 12.79 24.78 7.10
N LEU A 96 11.59 24.81 7.68
CA LEU A 96 10.64 23.72 7.73
C LEU A 96 10.39 23.40 6.27
N GLU A 97 11.17 22.46 5.75
CA GLU A 97 11.00 21.86 4.44
C GLU A 97 9.52 21.51 4.35
N VAL A 98 8.75 22.32 3.61
CA VAL A 98 7.29 22.25 3.59
C VAL A 98 6.95 20.95 2.89
N ARG A 99 6.83 19.89 3.68
CA ARG A 99 6.47 18.57 3.17
C ARG A 99 5.03 18.63 2.67
N GLU A 100 4.88 18.25 1.42
CA GLU A 100 3.61 18.29 0.72
C GLU A 100 2.68 17.20 1.27
N SER A 101 1.41 17.53 1.43
CA SER A 101 0.36 16.55 1.70
C SER A 101 0.06 15.76 0.43
N LEU A 102 -0.01 14.44 0.55
CA LEU A 102 -0.43 13.59 -0.57
C LEU A 102 -1.90 13.87 -0.90
N PRO A 103 -2.33 13.62 -2.15
CA PRO A 103 -3.75 13.72 -2.50
C PRO A 103 -4.65 12.94 -1.53
N TRP A 104 -4.21 11.76 -1.06
CA TRP A 104 -4.91 10.94 -0.06
C TRP A 104 -5.12 11.63 1.30
N ASP A 105 -4.17 12.48 1.72
CA ASP A 105 -4.31 13.24 2.97
C ASP A 105 -5.39 14.32 2.82
N ARG A 106 -5.63 14.79 1.59
CA ARG A 106 -6.66 15.77 1.22
C ARG A 106 -7.93 15.11 0.68
N ARG A 107 -8.20 13.85 1.06
CA ARG A 107 -9.39 13.10 0.62
C ARG A 107 -10.72 13.78 0.98
N ALA A 108 -10.77 14.59 2.04
CA ALA A 108 -11.94 15.37 2.40
C ALA A 108 -12.25 16.49 1.39
N GLU A 109 -11.22 17.04 0.74
CA GLU A 109 -11.34 18.13 -0.24
C GLU A 109 -11.51 17.59 -1.67
N LEU A 110 -10.76 16.54 -2.01
CA LEU A 110 -10.69 15.98 -3.38
C LEU A 110 -11.73 14.86 -3.63
N GLY A 111 -12.32 14.31 -2.56
CA GLY A 111 -13.13 13.09 -2.61
C GLY A 111 -12.27 11.81 -2.53
N GLY A 112 -12.81 10.78 -1.86
CA GLY A 112 -12.06 9.57 -1.52
C GLY A 112 -11.45 8.84 -2.72
N LEU A 113 -12.25 8.57 -3.76
CA LEU A 113 -11.79 7.80 -4.93
C LEU A 113 -10.80 8.58 -5.82
N ALA A 114 -11.03 9.87 -6.00
CA ALA A 114 -10.12 10.72 -6.77
C ALA A 114 -8.77 10.85 -6.07
N ALA A 115 -8.77 11.14 -4.76
CA ALA A 115 -7.58 11.20 -3.92
C ALA A 115 -6.79 9.88 -3.90
N PHE A 116 -7.50 8.75 -3.79
CA PHE A 116 -6.92 7.41 -3.86
C PHE A 116 -6.20 7.18 -5.20
N SER A 117 -6.92 7.35 -6.32
CA SER A 117 -6.37 7.09 -7.65
C SER A 117 -5.18 8.00 -8.00
N GLN A 118 -5.22 9.28 -7.60
CA GLN A 118 -4.10 10.21 -7.79
C GLN A 118 -2.88 9.77 -6.98
N THR A 119 -3.08 9.38 -5.73
CA THR A 119 -1.99 8.91 -4.87
C THR A 119 -1.35 7.64 -5.42
N CYS A 120 -2.16 6.68 -5.88
CA CYS A 120 -1.63 5.48 -6.54
C CYS A 120 -0.81 5.83 -7.78
N ARG A 121 -1.28 6.75 -8.65
CA ARG A 121 -0.55 7.19 -9.83
C ARG A 121 0.78 7.87 -9.46
N ASP A 122 0.79 8.72 -8.45
CA ASP A 122 2.00 9.41 -8.00
C ASP A 122 3.03 8.43 -7.42
N VAL A 123 2.59 7.44 -6.64
CA VAL A 123 3.48 6.40 -6.10
C VAL A 123 3.99 5.49 -7.22
N LEU A 124 3.16 5.11 -8.19
CA LEU A 124 3.55 4.21 -9.27
C LEU A 124 4.47 4.86 -10.30
N LEU A 125 4.17 6.10 -10.70
CA LEU A 125 4.89 6.79 -11.76
C LEU A 125 6.15 7.51 -11.25
N ARG A 126 6.16 7.95 -9.98
CA ARG A 126 7.24 8.78 -9.41
C ARG A 126 7.57 8.40 -7.96
N PRO A 127 7.80 7.11 -7.64
CA PRO A 127 7.91 6.63 -6.25
C PRO A 127 8.93 7.41 -5.42
N VAL A 128 10.13 7.62 -5.95
CA VAL A 128 11.22 8.32 -5.25
C VAL A 128 10.81 9.75 -4.87
N SER A 129 10.30 10.51 -5.84
CA SER A 129 9.92 11.91 -5.63
C SER A 129 8.70 12.04 -4.71
N THR A 130 7.77 11.08 -4.78
CA THR A 130 6.60 11.03 -3.92
C THR A 130 6.99 10.74 -2.47
N PHE A 131 7.82 9.73 -2.21
CA PHE A 131 8.26 9.39 -0.86
C PHE A 131 9.22 10.42 -0.23
N GLU A 132 9.96 11.19 -1.05
CA GLU A 132 10.80 12.29 -0.56
C GLU A 132 10.00 13.48 -0.07
N ARG A 133 8.95 13.88 -0.80
CA ARG A 133 8.18 15.09 -0.52
C ARG A 133 7.07 14.89 0.51
N MET A 134 6.58 13.66 0.65
CA MET A 134 5.44 13.41 1.52
C MET A 134 5.73 13.64 3.00
N LYS A 135 4.70 14.05 3.73
CA LYS A 135 4.70 13.99 5.20
C LYS A 135 4.90 12.54 5.64
N PRO A 136 5.87 12.26 6.53
CA PRO A 136 6.19 10.89 6.93
C PRO A 136 5.14 10.32 7.89
N GLU A 137 4.41 11.18 8.61
CA GLU A 137 3.40 10.77 9.59
C GLU A 137 2.00 11.19 9.12
N GLU A 138 1.04 10.30 9.34
CA GLU A 138 -0.40 10.52 9.12
C GLU A 138 -1.16 9.76 10.21
N SER A 139 -2.46 10.04 10.32
CA SER A 139 -3.38 9.24 11.12
C SER A 139 -3.32 7.76 10.72
N VAL A 140 -3.22 6.88 11.71
CA VAL A 140 -3.25 5.42 11.52
C VAL A 140 -4.50 5.01 10.73
N GLY A 141 -5.66 5.56 11.10
CA GLY A 141 -6.92 5.29 10.42
C GLY A 141 -6.92 5.67 8.93
N GLY A 142 -6.30 6.81 8.57
CA GLY A 142 -6.17 7.21 7.17
C GLY A 142 -5.30 6.28 6.34
N SER A 143 -4.20 5.79 6.91
CA SER A 143 -3.35 4.78 6.27
C SER A 143 -4.06 3.41 6.20
N LEU A 144 -4.74 2.95 7.25
CA LEU A 144 -5.47 1.68 7.20
C LEU A 144 -6.65 1.72 6.22
N LEU A 145 -7.34 2.86 6.09
CA LEU A 145 -8.39 3.04 5.09
C LEU A 145 -7.82 2.97 3.66
N PHE A 146 -6.63 3.53 3.41
CA PHE A 146 -5.96 3.38 2.12
C PHE A 146 -5.63 1.92 1.82
N ALA A 147 -5.08 1.20 2.82
CA ALA A 147 -4.77 -0.22 2.70
C ALA A 147 -6.02 -1.02 2.35
N LEU A 148 -7.13 -0.76 3.06
CA LEU A 148 -8.42 -1.40 2.81
C LEU A 148 -8.91 -1.17 1.38
N LEU A 149 -8.78 0.06 0.84
CA LEU A 149 -9.11 0.34 -0.56
C LEU A 149 -8.20 -0.40 -1.54
N CYS A 150 -6.89 -0.46 -1.28
CA CYS A 150 -5.96 -1.27 -2.08
C CYS A 150 -6.38 -2.74 -2.11
N TYR A 151 -6.73 -3.31 -0.95
CA TYR A 151 -7.20 -4.69 -0.85
C TYR A 151 -8.54 -4.90 -1.56
N ALA A 152 -9.50 -3.99 -1.39
CA ALA A 152 -10.78 -4.05 -2.09
C ALA A 152 -10.56 -4.09 -3.62
N VAL A 153 -9.73 -3.18 -4.15
CA VAL A 153 -9.42 -3.11 -5.59
C VAL A 153 -8.68 -4.35 -6.08
N ALA A 154 -7.83 -4.97 -5.27
CA ALA A 154 -7.16 -6.22 -5.66
C ALA A 154 -8.08 -7.45 -5.57
N CYS A 155 -8.82 -7.59 -4.46
CA CYS A 155 -9.60 -8.79 -4.15
C CYS A 155 -10.91 -8.86 -4.92
N PHE A 156 -11.72 -7.80 -4.95
CA PHE A 156 -13.07 -7.87 -5.55
C PHE A 156 -13.05 -8.25 -7.04
N PRO A 157 -12.25 -7.61 -7.91
CA PRO A 157 -12.24 -7.94 -9.33
C PRO A 157 -11.65 -9.33 -9.59
N THR A 158 -10.59 -9.69 -8.85
CA THR A 158 -9.92 -10.98 -8.98
C THR A 158 -10.85 -12.11 -8.58
N CYS A 159 -11.45 -12.04 -7.38
CA CYS A 159 -12.40 -13.03 -6.91
C CYS A 159 -13.65 -13.09 -7.79
N GLY A 160 -14.21 -11.95 -8.18
CA GLY A 160 -15.36 -11.90 -9.06
C GLY A 160 -15.09 -12.54 -10.42
N LEU A 161 -13.90 -12.32 -10.98
CA LEU A 161 -13.50 -12.98 -12.21
C LEU A 161 -13.31 -14.49 -12.04
N TYR A 162 -12.63 -14.94 -10.98
CA TYR A 162 -12.47 -16.38 -10.73
C TYR A 162 -13.83 -17.07 -10.61
N PHE A 163 -14.74 -16.46 -9.86
CA PHE A 163 -16.11 -16.95 -9.69
C PHE A 163 -16.87 -16.99 -11.03
N LEU A 164 -16.70 -15.96 -11.87
CA LEU A 164 -17.26 -15.91 -13.21
C LEU A 164 -16.69 -17.01 -14.12
N LEU A 165 -15.36 -17.20 -14.11
CA LEU A 165 -14.69 -18.21 -14.94
C LEU A 165 -15.09 -19.63 -14.53
N GLU A 166 -15.22 -19.88 -13.23
CA GLU A 166 -15.70 -21.17 -12.71
C GLU A 166 -17.15 -21.41 -13.12
N SER A 167 -18.01 -20.39 -13.02
CA SER A 167 -19.40 -20.46 -13.47
C SER A 167 -19.53 -20.76 -14.96
N LEU A 168 -18.64 -20.22 -15.80
CA LEU A 168 -18.63 -20.47 -17.24
C LEU A 168 -18.13 -21.88 -17.59
N ARG A 169 -17.20 -22.44 -16.81
CA ARG A 169 -16.63 -23.78 -17.04
C ARG A 169 -17.69 -24.88 -16.92
N ASP A 170 -18.64 -24.74 -16.01
CA ASP A 170 -19.66 -25.76 -15.74
C ASP A 170 -20.84 -25.72 -16.72
N GLY A 171 -20.80 -24.84 -17.74
CA GLY A 171 -21.76 -24.80 -18.85
C GLY A 171 -23.18 -24.35 -18.47
N ASP A 172 -23.43 -24.04 -17.20
CA ASP A 172 -24.77 -23.83 -16.65
C ASP A 172 -24.91 -22.41 -16.07
N THR A 173 -24.73 -21.41 -16.94
CA THR A 173 -24.77 -19.98 -16.57
C THR A 173 -26.13 -19.52 -16.03
N TRP A 174 -27.19 -20.28 -16.27
CA TRP A 174 -28.56 -19.95 -15.87
C TRP A 174 -28.92 -20.42 -14.45
N ASN A 175 -28.14 -21.34 -13.88
CA ASN A 175 -28.40 -21.89 -12.55
C ASN A 175 -27.45 -21.35 -11.46
N LEU A 176 -26.78 -20.21 -11.70
CA LEU A 176 -25.94 -19.54 -10.68
C LEU A 176 -26.68 -19.40 -9.34
N GLY A 177 -27.91 -18.87 -9.37
CA GLY A 177 -28.70 -18.65 -8.17
C GLY A 177 -29.21 -19.92 -7.48
N ARG A 178 -29.21 -21.08 -8.15
CA ARG A 178 -29.75 -22.34 -7.58
C ARG A 178 -28.65 -23.32 -7.18
N ARG A 179 -27.53 -23.35 -7.89
CA ARG A 179 -26.36 -24.18 -7.55
C ARG A 179 -25.57 -23.59 -6.38
N TYR A 180 -25.41 -22.27 -6.34
CA TYR A 180 -24.67 -21.59 -5.27
C TYR A 180 -25.46 -21.40 -3.97
N PHE A 181 -26.80 -21.38 -4.04
CA PHE A 181 -27.67 -21.26 -2.86
C PHE A 181 -28.39 -22.56 -2.46
N GLY A 182 -28.18 -23.66 -3.19
CA GLY A 182 -28.96 -24.90 -2.98
C GLY A 182 -28.19 -26.22 -2.96
N ALA A 183 -26.91 -26.28 -3.38
CA ALA A 183 -26.16 -27.55 -3.37
C ALA A 183 -24.61 -27.45 -3.23
N ARG A 184 -24.02 -26.24 -3.32
CA ARG A 184 -22.59 -25.97 -3.01
C ARG A 184 -22.43 -24.97 -1.86
N ASP A 185 -23.22 -25.13 -0.81
CA ASP A 185 -23.26 -24.22 0.34
C ASP A 185 -21.90 -24.01 1.03
N SER A 186 -20.90 -24.87 0.84
CA SER A 186 -19.58 -24.68 1.46
C SER A 186 -18.75 -23.59 0.78
N GLU A 187 -18.69 -23.56 -0.55
CA GLU A 187 -17.82 -22.64 -1.31
C GLU A 187 -18.32 -21.19 -1.24
N VAL A 188 -19.63 -20.99 -1.44
CA VAL A 188 -20.26 -19.65 -1.43
C VAL A 188 -20.27 -19.07 -0.04
N ARG A 189 -20.58 -19.89 0.96
CA ARG A 189 -20.48 -19.49 2.37
C ARG A 189 -19.04 -19.13 2.72
N SER A 190 -18.06 -19.92 2.30
CA SER A 190 -16.64 -19.60 2.51
C SER A 190 -16.26 -18.30 1.83
N PHE A 191 -16.76 -18.05 0.61
CA PHE A 191 -16.54 -16.81 -0.12
C PHE A 191 -17.18 -15.60 0.59
N ILE A 192 -18.44 -15.71 1.02
CA ILE A 192 -19.14 -14.65 1.77
C ILE A 192 -18.44 -14.37 3.11
N ILE A 193 -18.07 -15.41 3.84
CA ILE A 193 -17.32 -15.29 5.10
C ILE A 193 -15.98 -14.60 4.82
N TYR A 194 -15.23 -15.05 3.80
CA TYR A 194 -13.97 -14.44 3.42
C TYR A 194 -14.15 -12.95 3.07
N LEU A 195 -15.16 -12.62 2.26
CA LEU A 195 -15.45 -11.25 1.84
C LEU A 195 -15.83 -10.36 3.03
N GLY A 196 -16.69 -10.86 3.92
CA GLY A 196 -17.14 -10.14 5.11
C GLY A 196 -16.05 -9.99 6.19
N LEU A 197 -15.15 -10.98 6.31
CA LEU A 197 -14.08 -10.98 7.31
C LEU A 197 -12.82 -10.24 6.81
N SER A 198 -12.60 -10.18 5.49
CA SER A 198 -11.47 -9.48 4.87
C SER A 198 -11.28 -8.02 5.33
N PRO A 199 -12.31 -7.15 5.44
CA PRO A 199 -12.11 -5.78 5.92
C PRO A 199 -11.64 -5.69 7.37
N LEU A 200 -11.82 -6.76 8.17
CA LEU A 200 -11.35 -6.82 9.56
C LEU A 200 -9.95 -7.42 9.65
N VAL A 201 -9.70 -8.51 8.93
CA VAL A 201 -8.43 -9.25 9.00
C VAL A 201 -7.31 -8.51 8.28
N LEU A 202 -7.57 -7.93 7.10
CA LEU A 202 -6.51 -7.34 6.28
C LEU A 202 -5.84 -6.12 6.94
N PRO A 203 -6.55 -5.19 7.60
CA PRO A 203 -5.91 -4.14 8.39
C PRO A 203 -5.06 -4.68 9.54
N VAL A 204 -5.50 -5.75 10.23
CA VAL A 204 -4.71 -6.38 11.31
C VAL A 204 -3.43 -6.98 10.75
N VAL A 205 -3.51 -7.72 9.63
CA VAL A 205 -2.34 -8.26 8.93
C VAL A 205 -1.40 -7.12 8.51
N THR A 206 -1.93 -5.99 8.04
CA THR A 206 -1.14 -4.80 7.67
C THR A 206 -0.40 -4.22 8.88
N LEU A 207 -1.05 -4.12 10.04
CA LEU A 207 -0.43 -3.64 11.27
C LEU A 207 0.68 -4.58 11.75
N VAL A 208 0.45 -5.90 11.72
CA VAL A 208 1.46 -6.90 12.08
C VAL A 208 2.65 -6.84 11.12
N ALA A 209 2.39 -6.74 9.81
CA ALA A 209 3.43 -6.62 8.79
C ALA A 209 4.27 -5.35 8.98
N ALA A 210 3.62 -4.19 9.13
CA ALA A 210 4.30 -2.94 9.39
C ALA A 210 5.04 -2.95 10.74
N GLY A 211 4.53 -3.67 11.74
CA GLY A 211 5.16 -3.83 13.05
C GLY A 211 6.45 -4.64 12.97
N LEU A 212 6.44 -5.72 12.19
CA LEU A 212 7.63 -6.52 11.91
C LEU A 212 8.67 -5.72 11.12
N ASP A 213 8.25 -5.02 10.05
CA ASP A 213 9.11 -4.12 9.28
C ASP A 213 9.74 -3.06 10.21
N HIS A 214 8.94 -2.49 11.12
CA HIS A 214 9.38 -1.48 12.08
C HIS A 214 10.39 -2.02 13.08
N ALA A 215 10.15 -3.20 13.65
CA ALA A 215 11.04 -3.85 14.60
C ALA A 215 12.42 -4.13 13.97
N LEU A 216 12.44 -4.63 12.74
CA LEU A 216 13.68 -4.88 12.00
C LEU A 216 14.42 -3.59 11.65
N LEU A 217 13.71 -2.55 11.22
CA LEU A 217 14.31 -1.25 10.94
C LEU A 217 14.87 -0.59 12.21
N ARG A 218 14.18 -0.76 13.36
CA ARG A 218 14.61 -0.23 14.66
C ARG A 218 15.85 -0.97 15.18
N GLY A 219 15.93 -2.28 15.00
CA GLY A 219 17.16 -3.06 15.25
C GLY A 219 18.35 -2.59 14.42
N GLY A 220 18.08 -2.03 13.23
CA GLY A 220 19.05 -1.36 12.36
C GLY A 220 19.40 0.08 12.73
N GLY A 221 18.95 0.59 13.88
CA GLY A 221 19.24 1.95 14.37
C GLY A 221 18.32 3.05 13.85
N SER A 222 17.19 2.73 13.19
CA SER A 222 16.22 3.74 12.79
C SER A 222 15.51 4.38 13.99
N ALA A 223 15.56 5.71 14.09
CA ALA A 223 14.86 6.49 15.11
C ALA A 223 13.43 6.97 14.73
N ARG A 224 12.92 6.60 13.54
CA ARG A 224 11.56 7.01 13.10
C ARG A 224 10.45 6.32 13.89
N SER A 225 9.25 6.91 13.86
CA SER A 225 8.03 6.39 14.48
C SER A 225 7.44 5.21 13.71
N PHE A 226 6.62 4.39 14.39
CA PHE A 226 5.84 3.32 13.76
C PHE A 226 4.88 3.84 12.68
N HIS A 227 4.29 5.03 12.91
CA HIS A 227 3.41 5.70 11.95
C HIS A 227 4.09 5.91 10.59
N THR A 228 5.38 6.24 10.62
CA THR A 228 6.19 6.41 9.40
C THR A 228 6.34 5.10 8.63
N THR A 229 6.59 4.00 9.34
CA THR A 229 6.72 2.67 8.74
C THR A 229 5.37 2.19 8.18
N LEU A 230 4.30 2.31 8.96
CA LEU A 230 2.95 1.94 8.53
C LEU A 230 2.54 2.68 7.24
N ARG A 231 2.75 4.00 7.19
CA ARG A 231 2.44 4.80 6.01
C ARG A 231 3.26 4.38 4.78
N GLY A 232 4.56 4.14 4.97
CA GLY A 232 5.43 3.61 3.90
C GLY A 232 4.96 2.23 3.41
N HIS A 233 4.60 1.34 4.32
CA HIS A 233 4.10 0.00 4.02
C HIS A 233 2.81 0.05 3.20
N VAL A 234 1.83 0.83 3.67
CA VAL A 234 0.52 0.98 3.05
C VAL A 234 0.60 1.61 1.67
N LEU A 235 1.37 2.69 1.50
CA LEU A 235 1.52 3.35 0.19
C LEU A 235 2.20 2.43 -0.83
N SER A 236 3.03 1.50 -0.37
CA SER A 236 3.64 0.48 -1.21
C SER A 236 2.64 -0.54 -1.77
N LEU A 237 1.40 -0.55 -1.29
CA LEU A 237 0.28 -1.33 -1.85
C LEU A 237 -0.36 -0.66 -3.09
N ALA A 238 0.10 0.52 -3.51
CA ALA A 238 -0.41 1.20 -4.72
C ALA A 238 -0.47 0.31 -5.99
N PRO A 239 0.45 -0.65 -6.25
CA PRO A 239 0.36 -1.57 -7.39
C PRO A 239 -0.91 -2.42 -7.43
N CYS A 240 -1.62 -2.58 -6.30
CA CYS A 240 -2.94 -3.23 -6.27
C CYS A 240 -3.93 -2.58 -7.25
N LEU A 241 -3.78 -1.28 -7.58
CA LEU A 241 -4.62 -0.61 -8.58
C LEU A 241 -4.41 -1.17 -10.00
N VAL A 242 -3.20 -1.61 -10.34
CA VAL A 242 -2.87 -2.23 -11.63
C VAL A 242 -3.27 -3.71 -11.65
N GLY A 243 -3.45 -4.30 -10.47
CA GLY A 243 -3.82 -5.70 -10.26
C GLY A 243 -5.20 -6.12 -10.75
N LEU A 244 -5.97 -5.22 -11.34
CA LEU A 244 -7.21 -5.55 -12.03
C LEU A 244 -7.03 -6.59 -13.16
N LEU A 245 -5.79 -6.76 -13.65
CA LEU A 245 -5.47 -7.76 -14.67
C LEU A 245 -5.15 -9.12 -14.02
N PRO A 246 -6.05 -10.10 -14.13
CA PRO A 246 -5.98 -11.39 -13.43
C PRO A 246 -4.73 -12.22 -13.76
N CYS A 247 -4.23 -12.13 -15.00
CA CYS A 247 -3.09 -12.93 -15.45
C CYS A 247 -1.74 -12.33 -15.03
N PHE A 248 -1.69 -11.03 -14.74
CA PHE A 248 -0.46 -10.33 -14.36
C PHE A 248 -0.35 -10.15 -12.85
N SER A 249 -1.42 -10.37 -12.10
CA SER A 249 -1.50 -9.95 -10.70
C SER A 249 -0.69 -10.82 -9.75
N LEU A 250 -0.69 -12.15 -9.93
CA LEU A 250 -0.23 -13.09 -8.89
C LEU A 250 1.25 -12.94 -8.49
N PRO A 251 2.24 -13.02 -9.41
CA PRO A 251 3.65 -12.86 -9.03
C PRO A 251 4.16 -11.42 -9.14
N VAL A 252 3.60 -10.62 -10.04
CA VAL A 252 4.17 -9.30 -10.35
C VAL A 252 3.83 -8.28 -9.27
N ILE A 253 2.60 -8.27 -8.76
CA ILE A 253 2.17 -7.32 -7.71
C ILE A 253 3.02 -7.45 -6.45
N PRO A 254 3.19 -8.64 -5.82
CA PRO A 254 3.94 -8.71 -4.58
C PRO A 254 5.40 -8.28 -4.77
N LEU A 255 6.03 -8.60 -5.90
CA LEU A 255 7.38 -8.14 -6.24
C LEU A 255 7.44 -6.61 -6.42
N TRP A 256 6.42 -6.03 -7.07
CA TRP A 256 6.34 -4.58 -7.25
C TRP A 256 6.11 -3.87 -5.91
N CYS A 257 5.16 -4.34 -5.11
CA CYS A 257 4.91 -3.83 -3.77
C CYS A 257 6.16 -3.91 -2.89
N LEU A 258 6.93 -5.00 -3.00
CA LEU A 258 8.21 -5.15 -2.29
C LEU A 258 9.23 -4.11 -2.74
N GLY A 259 9.38 -3.89 -4.05
CA GLY A 259 10.27 -2.85 -4.58
C GLY A 259 9.92 -1.46 -4.09
N LEU A 260 8.63 -1.10 -4.10
CA LEU A 260 8.15 0.18 -3.55
C LEU A 260 8.39 0.29 -2.05
N ARG A 261 8.19 -0.81 -1.30
CA ARG A 261 8.43 -0.87 0.15
C ARG A 261 9.88 -0.59 0.50
N ILE A 262 10.83 -1.17 -0.23
CA ILE A 262 12.27 -0.90 -0.04
C ILE A 262 12.56 0.59 -0.29
N VAL A 263 12.01 1.17 -1.37
CA VAL A 263 12.19 2.60 -1.68
C VAL A 263 11.57 3.48 -0.59
N ALA A 264 10.35 3.17 -0.13
CA ALA A 264 9.64 3.89 0.91
C ALA A 264 10.45 3.88 2.22
N HIS A 265 10.88 2.71 2.69
CA HIS A 265 11.66 2.57 3.92
C HIS A 265 12.99 3.32 3.82
N ARG A 266 13.72 3.18 2.71
CA ARG A 266 14.97 3.95 2.49
C ARG A 266 14.74 5.45 2.63
N LYS A 267 13.71 5.99 1.98
CA LYS A 267 13.49 7.45 1.93
C LYS A 267 12.93 8.01 3.23
N LEU A 268 12.03 7.28 3.88
CA LEU A 268 11.39 7.72 5.12
C LEU A 268 12.31 7.53 6.34
N HIS A 269 12.96 6.38 6.43
CA HIS A 269 13.85 6.04 7.55
C HIS A 269 15.28 6.55 7.34
N ARG A 270 15.63 7.05 6.14
CA ARG A 270 16.99 7.52 5.80
C ARG A 270 18.08 6.48 6.10
N VAL A 271 17.74 5.21 5.95
CA VAL A 271 18.65 4.07 6.18
C VAL A 271 19.39 3.67 4.90
N SER A 272 20.46 2.88 5.07
CA SER A 272 21.18 2.28 3.94
C SER A 272 20.28 1.32 3.14
N TRP A 273 20.66 1.04 1.89
CA TRP A 273 19.89 0.12 1.02
C TRP A 273 19.75 -1.27 1.64
N THR A 274 20.82 -1.80 2.23
CA THR A 274 20.83 -3.13 2.84
C THR A 274 19.84 -3.21 4.00
N HIS A 275 19.85 -2.22 4.89
CA HIS A 275 18.90 -2.15 6.01
C HIS A 275 17.45 -1.99 5.54
N ALA A 276 17.20 -1.17 4.51
CA ALA A 276 15.86 -1.06 3.92
C ALA A 276 15.39 -2.38 3.30
N MET A 277 16.30 -3.14 2.65
CA MET A 277 16.00 -4.45 2.10
C MET A 277 15.67 -5.46 3.20
N PHE A 278 16.52 -5.62 4.22
CA PHE A 278 16.25 -6.54 5.33
C PHE A 278 14.95 -6.21 6.07
N GLY A 279 14.71 -4.92 6.33
CA GLY A 279 13.47 -4.47 6.95
C GLY A 279 12.23 -4.80 6.12
N SER A 280 12.32 -4.69 4.78
CA SER A 280 11.17 -4.95 3.88
C SER A 280 10.99 -6.42 3.53
N LEU A 281 12.04 -7.25 3.63
CA LEU A 281 12.00 -8.68 3.36
C LEU A 281 11.53 -9.50 4.58
N GLY A 282 11.54 -8.91 5.78
CA GLY A 282 11.11 -9.58 7.00
C GLY A 282 9.72 -10.19 6.89
N PHE A 283 8.72 -9.39 6.51
CA PHE A 283 7.35 -9.86 6.34
C PHE A 283 7.18 -10.98 5.30
N PRO A 284 7.61 -10.85 4.03
CA PRO A 284 7.43 -11.93 3.06
C PRO A 284 8.16 -13.21 3.47
N ILE A 285 9.35 -13.12 4.09
CA ILE A 285 10.03 -14.30 4.63
C ILE A 285 9.21 -14.94 5.73
N ALA A 286 8.68 -14.16 6.68
CA ALA A 286 7.84 -14.68 7.76
C ALA A 286 6.57 -15.35 7.24
N VAL A 287 5.93 -14.78 6.22
CA VAL A 287 4.75 -15.38 5.55
C VAL A 287 5.13 -16.71 4.89
N VAL A 288 6.22 -16.76 4.14
CA VAL A 288 6.68 -17.98 3.47
C VAL A 288 7.01 -19.07 4.50
N VAL A 289 7.77 -18.73 5.54
CA VAL A 289 8.12 -19.68 6.63
C VAL A 289 6.88 -20.16 7.36
N GLY A 290 5.97 -19.24 7.72
CA GLY A 290 4.70 -19.59 8.38
C GLY A 290 3.85 -20.51 7.53
N TRP A 291 3.80 -20.28 6.22
CA TRP A 291 3.09 -21.13 5.26
C TRP A 291 3.68 -22.55 5.17
N PHE A 292 5.01 -22.67 5.08
CA PHE A 292 5.68 -23.98 5.09
C PHE A 292 5.47 -24.74 6.40
N LEU A 293 5.53 -24.06 7.54
CA LEU A 293 5.25 -24.68 8.85
C LEU A 293 3.80 -25.15 8.93
N PHE A 294 2.84 -24.33 8.48
CA PHE A 294 1.42 -24.69 8.44
C PHE A 294 1.18 -25.93 7.57
N ILE A 295 1.71 -25.96 6.34
CA ILE A 295 1.61 -27.14 5.46
C ILE A 295 2.22 -28.38 6.10
N SER A 296 3.39 -28.23 6.74
CA SER A 296 4.07 -29.35 7.40
C SER A 296 3.25 -29.93 8.54
N ILE A 297 2.60 -29.08 9.34
CA ILE A 297 1.71 -29.50 10.43
C ILE A 297 0.46 -30.21 9.87
N VAL A 298 -0.19 -29.65 8.85
CA VAL A 298 -1.36 -30.27 8.21
C VAL A 298 -1.00 -31.61 7.57
N LEU A 299 0.13 -31.68 6.86
CA LEU A 299 0.62 -32.92 6.27
C LEU A 299 0.95 -33.95 7.35
N MET A 300 1.61 -33.55 8.44
CA MET A 300 1.87 -34.46 9.56
C MET A 300 0.58 -34.92 10.21
N ALA A 301 -0.41 -34.05 10.44
CA ALA A 301 -1.71 -34.44 10.96
C ALA A 301 -2.41 -35.44 10.03
N PHE A 302 -2.34 -35.25 8.72
CA PHE A 302 -2.92 -36.17 7.73
C PHE A 302 -2.15 -37.50 7.61
N LEU A 303 -0.82 -37.48 7.75
CA LEU A 303 0.02 -38.69 7.74
C LEU A 303 -0.06 -39.48 9.05
N LEU A 304 -0.29 -38.77 10.17
CA LEU A 304 -0.45 -39.35 11.51
C LEU A 304 -1.89 -39.75 11.79
N ASP A 305 -2.87 -39.22 11.04
CA ASP A 305 -4.19 -39.84 10.95
C ASP A 305 -3.93 -41.19 10.27
N PRO A 306 -3.90 -42.30 11.03
CA PRO A 306 -3.71 -43.59 10.42
C PRO A 306 -4.87 -43.73 9.44
N ILE A 307 -4.72 -44.58 8.44
CA ILE A 307 -5.83 -45.07 7.60
C ILE A 307 -6.72 -45.96 8.52
N GLY A 308 -7.22 -45.41 9.63
CA GLY A 308 -7.84 -46.06 10.76
C GLY A 308 -9.36 -45.98 10.71
N GLY A 309 -9.91 -45.16 9.82
CA GLY A 309 -11.35 -45.17 9.52
C GLY A 309 -11.80 -46.38 8.69
N SER A 310 -10.88 -47.23 8.20
CA SER A 310 -11.25 -48.37 7.35
C SER A 310 -11.30 -49.72 8.08
N LEU A 311 -10.87 -49.82 9.34
CA LEU A 311 -10.87 -51.10 10.07
C LEU A 311 -11.94 -51.22 11.16
N ASP A 312 -12.57 -50.11 11.59
CA ASP A 312 -13.60 -50.15 12.65
C ASP A 312 -15.03 -50.39 12.13
N ASN A 313 -15.26 -50.30 10.81
CA ASN A 313 -16.59 -50.55 10.23
C ASN A 313 -16.82 -52.01 9.80
N ASP A 314 -15.80 -52.87 9.82
CA ASP A 314 -15.93 -54.28 9.41
C ASP A 314 -16.16 -55.23 10.61
N TYR A 315 -15.96 -54.76 11.84
CA TYR A 315 -16.15 -55.58 13.05
C TYR A 315 -17.61 -55.58 13.56
N ARG A 316 -18.46 -54.68 13.05
CA ARG A 316 -19.85 -54.54 13.53
C ARG A 316 -20.86 -55.46 12.82
N ASP A 317 -20.46 -56.19 11.79
CA ASP A 317 -21.36 -57.03 10.99
C ASP A 317 -21.27 -58.53 11.32
N TYR A 318 -20.41 -58.94 12.26
CA TYR A 318 -20.26 -60.35 12.66
C TYR A 318 -21.07 -60.78 13.89
N ASP A 319 -21.77 -59.86 14.58
CA ASP A 319 -22.48 -60.16 15.83
C ASP A 319 -23.99 -60.48 15.66
N GLY A 320 -24.48 -60.70 14.43
CA GLY A 320 -25.91 -60.74 14.13
C GLY A 320 -26.62 -62.09 13.98
N ASP A 321 -25.96 -63.16 13.55
CA ASP A 321 -26.66 -64.35 13.00
C ASP A 321 -26.43 -65.64 13.81
N GLY A 322 -26.40 -65.53 15.13
CA GLY A 322 -26.21 -66.67 16.03
C GLY A 322 -27.36 -66.90 16.99
N VAL A 323 -28.19 -67.90 16.69
CA VAL A 323 -29.00 -68.67 17.64
C VAL A 323 -30.37 -68.11 17.99
N SER A 324 -31.32 -68.35 17.09
CA SER A 324 -32.69 -68.67 17.47
C SER A 324 -33.12 -69.91 16.69
N ASP A 325 -32.88 -71.11 17.25
CA ASP A 325 -33.82 -72.23 17.10
C ASP A 325 -33.47 -73.46 17.95
N THR A 326 -34.53 -74.19 18.29
CA THR A 326 -34.65 -75.52 18.93
C THR A 326 -34.71 -75.58 20.46
N GLY A 327 -35.95 -75.66 20.97
CA GLY A 327 -36.29 -76.05 22.34
C GLY A 327 -37.75 -75.82 22.66
#